data_AF-A0A7V3JKM9-F1
#
_entry.id   AF-A0A7V3JKM9-F1
#
_cell.length_a   1.000
_cell.length_b   1.000
_cell.length_c   1.000
_cell.angle_alpha   90.00
_cell.angle_beta   90.00
_cell.angle_gamma   90.00
#
_symmetry.space_group_name_H-M   'P 1'
#
loop_
_entity.id
_entity.type
_entity.pdbx_description
1 polymer ?
#
loop_
_entity_poly.entity_id
_entity_poly.type
_entity_poly.pdbx_seq_one_letter_code
_entity_poly.pdbx_strand_id
1 'polypeptide(L)'
;MAGGGQTLRWPRILGGGPVRWFCKLFSRSTILWGGYNLVRVFLGLLLLTAAGLKAHQLLSDPPNGPGLLESRWFMIAVVAFEGSLGLWLLAGVWARVSWAVALGCFGLFACVSVYKGLAGETSCGCFGRVETSPWLTAGIGMLAVIALWVLRPGEKAAAGKLFRTAAGLATAVLCVSLVALGIRGLWIMAATAVQQEDAGLATVGPAGPEACPADCLRFAVRLARAELGLEVGAENTEPELADASKALTALLYDAAGAGGKVEPVPLERLLEEPMDGAVPPVLLVHRTGHLEVLVGAVRTEVGVYYQVLHGEAGVRLASAQDLRHGGFSKAWRIAGAGVGVPVRVGQTEVRLDKIYHNFGELAAEQEAECVFSVANSGTRPVVMDAPTSSCGCVVASPAE
;
A
#
# COMPACT_ATOMS: atom_id res chain seq x y z
N MET A 1 42.43 94.55 -34.83
CA MET A 1 41.60 94.19 -33.68
C MET A 1 40.36 93.46 -34.20
N ALA A 2 40.12 92.26 -33.65
CA ALA A 2 38.91 91.42 -33.69
C ALA A 2 38.24 91.16 -35.06
N GLY A 3 38.61 90.03 -35.68
CA GLY A 3 37.88 89.40 -36.77
C GLY A 3 36.68 88.60 -36.27
N GLY A 4 35.51 88.82 -36.87
CA GLY A 4 34.26 88.13 -36.59
C GLY A 4 34.14 86.83 -37.40
N GLY A 5 34.19 85.69 -36.72
CA GLY A 5 33.87 84.39 -37.28
C GLY A 5 32.39 84.08 -37.10
N GLN A 6 31.62 84.09 -38.20
CA GLN A 6 30.26 83.57 -38.23
C GLN A 6 30.30 82.03 -38.26
N THR A 7 29.78 81.39 -37.22
CA THR A 7 29.63 79.94 -37.17
C THR A 7 28.27 79.53 -37.75
N LEU A 8 28.30 78.96 -38.96
CA LEU A 8 27.15 78.33 -39.60
C LEU A 8 26.77 77.04 -38.84
N ARG A 9 25.63 77.07 -38.15
CA ARG A 9 24.98 75.88 -37.56
C ARG A 9 24.24 75.09 -38.65
N TRP A 10 24.75 73.92 -38.98
CA TRP A 10 24.04 72.93 -39.77
C TRP A 10 23.02 72.16 -38.91
N PRO A 11 21.83 71.83 -39.44
CA PRO A 11 20.89 70.95 -38.75
C PRO A 11 21.42 69.51 -38.77
N ARG A 12 21.67 68.92 -37.58
CA ARG A 12 21.92 67.48 -37.44
C ARG A 12 20.62 66.71 -37.70
N ILE A 13 20.38 66.40 -38.96
CA ILE A 13 19.43 65.38 -39.40
C ILE A 13 20.26 64.28 -40.08
N LEU A 14 19.98 63.03 -39.71
CA LEU A 14 20.52 61.77 -40.28
C LEU A 14 21.85 61.25 -39.72
N GLY A 15 21.71 60.58 -38.57
CA GLY A 15 22.63 59.54 -38.09
C GLY A 15 21.85 58.43 -37.36
N GLY A 16 20.62 58.14 -37.83
CA GLY A 16 19.76 57.10 -37.28
C GLY A 16 20.06 55.76 -37.95
N GLY A 17 21.04 55.03 -37.43
CA GLY A 17 21.34 53.68 -37.92
C GLY A 17 20.14 52.72 -37.74
N PRO A 18 19.86 51.83 -38.70
CA PRO A 18 18.71 50.91 -38.68
C PRO A 18 18.74 49.87 -37.54
N VAL A 19 19.84 49.78 -36.78
CA VAL A 19 20.02 48.77 -35.73
C VAL A 19 19.25 49.13 -34.44
N ARG A 20 18.89 50.40 -34.22
CA ARG A 20 18.15 50.82 -33.01
C ARG A 20 16.62 50.60 -33.09
N TRP A 21 16.07 50.41 -34.29
CA TRP A 21 14.64 50.16 -34.48
C TRP A 21 14.27 48.68 -34.31
N PHE A 22 15.15 47.75 -34.71
CA PHE A 22 14.91 46.31 -34.55
C PHE A 22 14.91 45.84 -33.08
N CYS A 23 15.65 46.52 -32.18
CA CYS A 23 15.57 46.25 -30.74
C CYS A 23 14.33 46.82 -30.03
N LYS A 24 13.57 47.71 -30.65
CA LYS A 24 12.33 48.26 -30.09
C LYS A 24 11.07 47.54 -30.60
N LEU A 25 11.15 46.83 -31.72
CA LEU A 25 10.01 46.11 -32.29
C LEU A 25 9.84 44.67 -31.78
N PHE A 26 10.87 44.08 -31.16
CA PHE A 26 10.67 42.90 -30.31
C PHE A 26 10.24 43.36 -28.92
N SER A 27 8.96 43.72 -28.83
CA SER A 27 8.17 43.78 -27.61
C SER A 27 8.16 42.39 -26.94
N ARG A 28 9.30 41.99 -26.36
CA ARG A 28 9.46 40.81 -25.50
C ARG A 28 8.52 40.86 -24.29
N SER A 29 8.01 42.04 -23.96
CA SER A 29 7.18 42.29 -22.77
C SER A 29 5.79 41.65 -22.85
N THR A 30 5.15 41.61 -24.02
CA THR A 30 3.77 41.09 -24.15
C THR A 30 3.70 39.57 -24.28
N ILE A 31 4.64 38.95 -25.00
CA ILE A 31 4.67 37.48 -25.17
C ILE A 31 5.14 36.76 -23.90
N LEU A 32 6.14 37.30 -23.19
CA LEU A 32 6.64 36.70 -21.94
C LEU A 32 5.62 36.76 -20.79
N TRP A 33 4.73 37.76 -20.80
CA TRP A 33 3.65 37.86 -19.80
C TRP A 33 2.52 36.85 -20.02
N GLY A 34 2.24 36.48 -21.27
CA GLY A 34 1.34 35.37 -21.58
C GLY A 34 1.92 34.02 -21.12
N GLY A 35 3.22 33.81 -21.34
CA GLY A 35 3.90 32.55 -21.06
C GLY A 35 3.81 32.11 -19.59
N TYR A 36 4.19 32.98 -18.64
CA TYR A 36 4.12 32.63 -17.22
C TYR A 36 2.67 32.34 -16.78
N ASN A 37 1.69 33.12 -17.23
CA ASN A 37 0.28 32.88 -16.88
C ASN A 37 -0.20 31.53 -17.39
N LEU A 38 0.18 31.14 -18.61
CA LEU A 38 -0.15 29.84 -19.17
C LEU A 38 0.49 28.70 -18.37
N VAL A 39 1.79 28.78 -18.09
CA VAL A 39 2.52 27.76 -17.31
C VAL A 39 1.95 27.66 -15.90
N ARG A 40 1.70 28.79 -15.25
CA ARG A 40 1.10 28.84 -13.91
C ARG A 40 -0.27 28.14 -13.89
N VAL A 41 -1.13 28.40 -14.87
CA VAL A 41 -2.46 27.76 -14.95
C VAL A 41 -2.33 26.26 -15.19
N PHE A 42 -1.48 25.85 -16.13
CA PHE A 42 -1.24 24.45 -16.44
C PHE A 42 -0.72 23.67 -15.22
N LEU A 43 0.29 24.19 -14.53
CA LEU A 43 0.84 23.56 -13.33
C LEU A 43 -0.15 23.54 -12.16
N GLY A 44 -0.99 24.58 -12.04
CA GLY A 44 -2.08 24.59 -11.07
C GLY A 44 -3.08 23.45 -11.29
N LEU A 45 -3.52 23.26 -12.54
CA LEU A 45 -4.43 22.16 -12.91
C LEU A 45 -3.78 20.78 -12.72
N LEU A 46 -2.48 20.65 -13.04
CA LEU A 46 -1.72 19.42 -12.82
C LEU A 46 -1.70 19.02 -11.33
N LEU A 47 -1.41 19.98 -10.43
CA LEU A 47 -1.41 19.72 -8.98
C LEU A 47 -2.81 19.37 -8.45
N LEU A 48 -3.86 20.03 -8.94
CA LEU A 48 -5.24 19.69 -8.55
C LEU A 48 -5.63 18.29 -9.00
N THR A 49 -5.20 17.88 -10.20
CA THR A 49 -5.43 16.51 -10.70
C THR A 49 -4.69 15.49 -9.84
N ALA A 50 -3.41 15.75 -9.53
CA ALA A 50 -2.62 14.89 -8.65
C ALA A 50 -3.24 14.76 -7.25
N ALA A 51 -3.66 15.87 -6.65
CA ALA A 51 -4.33 15.89 -5.35
C ALA A 51 -5.67 15.11 -5.39
N GLY A 52 -6.47 15.29 -6.45
CA GLY A 52 -7.73 14.56 -6.62
C GLY A 52 -7.54 13.05 -6.73
N LEU A 53 -6.55 12.59 -7.48
CA LEU A 53 -6.24 11.16 -7.62
C LEU A 53 -5.72 10.56 -6.31
N LYS A 54 -4.88 11.28 -5.55
CA LYS A 54 -4.45 10.84 -4.21
C LYS A 54 -5.61 10.82 -3.21
N ALA A 55 -6.52 11.80 -3.27
CA ALA A 55 -7.71 11.83 -2.43
C ALA A 55 -8.62 10.62 -2.71
N HIS A 56 -8.81 10.28 -3.98
CA HIS A 56 -9.55 9.08 -4.36
C HIS A 56 -8.91 7.80 -3.79
N GLN A 57 -7.59 7.67 -3.89
CA GLN A 57 -6.87 6.52 -3.31
C GLN A 57 -7.07 6.41 -1.79
N LEU A 58 -7.00 7.54 -1.07
CA LEU A 58 -7.23 7.57 0.38
C LEU A 58 -8.64 7.13 0.77
N LEU A 59 -9.62 7.36 -0.11
CA LEU A 59 -11.02 6.94 0.11
C LEU A 59 -11.27 5.49 -0.28
N SER A 60 -10.56 4.94 -1.26
CA SER A 60 -10.79 3.59 -1.77
C SER A 60 -9.98 2.51 -1.05
N ASP A 61 -8.77 2.84 -0.61
CA ASP A 61 -7.81 1.83 -0.15
C ASP A 61 -7.67 1.84 1.38
N PRO A 62 -7.69 0.68 2.05
CA PRO A 62 -7.38 0.59 3.47
C PRO A 62 -5.93 1.06 3.73
N PRO A 63 -5.61 1.48 4.97
CA PRO A 63 -4.25 1.91 5.31
C PRO A 63 -3.28 0.75 5.11
N ASN A 64 -2.40 0.87 4.12
CA ASN A 64 -1.43 -0.15 3.78
C ASN A 64 -0.06 0.32 4.26
N GLY A 65 0.45 -0.30 5.32
CA GLY A 65 1.87 -0.24 5.67
C GLY A 65 2.23 0.63 6.88
N PRO A 66 3.27 0.23 7.65
CA PRO A 66 3.79 0.97 8.79
C PRO A 66 4.73 2.13 8.39
N GLY A 67 5.05 2.31 7.11
CA GLY A 67 5.99 3.32 6.66
C GLY A 67 5.50 4.75 6.88
N LEU A 68 6.39 5.67 7.30
CA LEU A 68 6.05 7.09 7.47
C LEU A 68 5.47 7.74 6.20
N LEU A 69 5.98 7.36 5.02
CA LEU A 69 5.50 7.86 3.73
C LEU A 69 4.20 7.19 3.27
N GLU A 70 3.87 6.03 3.83
CA GLU A 70 2.64 5.27 3.59
C GLU A 70 1.54 5.63 4.60
N SER A 71 1.89 6.39 5.63
CA SER A 71 0.95 6.89 6.62
C SER A 71 -0.17 7.69 5.95
N ARG A 72 -1.43 7.28 6.23
CA ARG A 72 -2.63 7.98 5.77
C ARG A 72 -2.60 9.48 6.09
N TRP A 73 -2.09 9.85 7.27
CA TRP A 73 -2.01 11.25 7.69
C TRP A 73 -1.01 12.05 6.86
N PHE A 74 0.15 11.46 6.56
CA PHE A 74 1.12 12.06 5.67
C PHE A 74 0.52 12.27 4.28
N MET A 75 -0.16 11.26 3.73
CA MET A 75 -0.84 11.36 2.44
C MET A 75 -1.96 12.42 2.44
N ILE A 76 -2.76 12.53 3.51
CA ILE A 76 -3.76 13.61 3.67
C ILE A 76 -3.08 14.98 3.64
N ALA A 77 -1.96 15.14 4.35
CA ALA A 77 -1.21 16.39 4.37
C ALA A 77 -0.64 16.75 2.98
N VAL A 78 -0.11 15.77 2.24
CA VAL A 78 0.38 15.96 0.86
C VAL A 78 -0.76 16.34 -0.07
N VAL A 79 -1.90 15.65 -0.03
CA VAL A 79 -3.11 15.99 -0.82
C VAL A 79 -3.55 17.43 -0.56
N ALA A 80 -3.64 17.82 0.71
CA ALA A 80 -4.08 19.15 1.11
C ALA A 80 -3.08 20.23 0.66
N PHE A 81 -1.78 19.94 0.76
CA PHE A 81 -0.71 20.82 0.29
C PHE A 81 -0.75 21.01 -1.23
N GLU A 82 -0.80 19.93 -2.01
CA GLU A 82 -0.88 19.97 -3.47
C GLU A 82 -2.13 20.71 -3.96
N GLY A 83 -3.28 20.42 -3.34
CA GLY A 83 -4.55 21.08 -3.65
C GLY A 83 -4.48 22.59 -3.38
N SER A 84 -3.93 22.99 -2.23
CA SER A 84 -3.78 24.39 -1.85
C SER A 84 -2.81 25.14 -2.75
N LEU A 85 -1.66 24.53 -3.07
CA LEU A 85 -0.70 25.12 -4.00
C LEU A 85 -1.27 25.23 -5.41
N GLY A 86 -2.04 24.24 -5.87
CA GLY A 86 -2.75 24.27 -7.15
C GLY A 86 -3.73 25.45 -7.22
N LEU A 87 -4.60 25.61 -6.21
CA LEU A 87 -5.53 26.75 -6.13
C LEU A 87 -4.79 28.10 -6.04
N TRP A 88 -3.70 28.18 -5.27
CA TRP A 88 -2.90 29.38 -5.14
C TRP A 88 -2.25 29.77 -6.48
N LEU A 89 -1.73 28.78 -7.19
CA LEU A 89 -1.24 28.94 -8.56
C LEU A 89 -2.36 29.26 -9.53
N LEU A 90 -3.63 28.92 -9.34
CA LEU A 90 -4.71 29.39 -10.24
C LEU A 90 -5.15 30.82 -9.91
N ALA A 91 -5.17 31.20 -8.63
CA ALA A 91 -5.57 32.53 -8.18
C ALA A 91 -4.60 33.65 -8.56
N GLY A 92 -3.30 33.35 -8.66
CA GLY A 92 -2.30 34.31 -9.18
C GLY A 92 -1.90 35.38 -8.18
N VAL A 93 -2.21 35.11 -6.91
CA VAL A 93 -1.84 35.95 -5.79
C VAL A 93 -0.34 35.80 -5.54
N TRP A 94 0.33 36.93 -5.34
CA TRP A 94 1.78 36.98 -5.06
C TRP A 94 2.64 36.15 -6.02
N ALA A 95 2.52 36.41 -7.33
CA ALA A 95 3.20 35.69 -8.41
C ALA A 95 4.67 35.32 -8.14
N ARG A 96 5.46 36.20 -7.50
CA ARG A 96 6.87 35.88 -7.16
C ARG A 96 7.00 34.78 -6.11
N VAL A 97 6.18 34.83 -5.07
CA VAL A 97 6.21 33.85 -3.98
C VAL A 97 5.66 32.53 -4.48
N SER A 98 4.52 32.55 -5.17
CA SER A 98 3.95 31.33 -5.75
C SER A 98 4.86 30.71 -6.81
N TRP A 99 5.57 31.51 -7.61
CA TRP A 99 6.64 31.04 -8.49
C TRP A 99 7.77 30.34 -7.75
N ALA A 100 8.31 30.95 -6.68
CA ALA A 100 9.41 30.37 -5.92
C ALA A 100 8.99 29.07 -5.22
N VAL A 101 7.79 29.04 -4.62
CA VAL A 101 7.23 27.84 -3.98
C VAL A 101 6.97 26.74 -5.00
N ALA A 102 6.39 27.05 -6.15
CA ALA A 102 6.19 26.07 -7.22
C ALA A 102 7.53 25.52 -7.74
N LEU A 103 8.53 26.38 -7.94
CA LEU A 103 9.86 25.97 -8.37
C LEU A 103 10.50 24.98 -7.38
N GLY A 104 10.42 25.29 -6.07
CA GLY A 104 10.91 24.39 -5.03
C GLY A 104 10.14 23.08 -4.95
N CYS A 105 8.80 23.14 -5.04
CA CYS A 105 7.92 21.97 -4.98
C CYS A 105 8.15 21.01 -6.15
N PHE A 106 8.08 21.50 -7.40
CA PHE A 106 8.34 20.69 -8.58
C PHE A 106 9.80 20.20 -8.64
N GLY A 107 10.75 20.96 -8.13
CA GLY A 107 12.14 20.52 -7.97
C GLY A 107 12.26 19.33 -7.02
N LEU A 108 11.62 19.40 -5.84
CA LEU A 108 11.59 18.30 -4.89
C LEU A 108 10.91 17.05 -5.47
N PHE A 109 9.76 17.21 -6.13
CA PHE A 109 9.05 16.10 -6.78
C PHE A 109 9.89 15.44 -7.88
N ALA A 110 10.62 16.23 -8.68
CA ALA A 110 11.53 15.71 -9.68
C ALA A 110 12.66 14.89 -9.03
N CYS A 111 13.28 15.39 -7.96
CA CYS A 111 14.33 14.67 -7.22
C CYS A 111 13.83 13.34 -6.65
N VAL A 112 12.65 13.33 -6.00
CA VAL A 112 12.04 12.10 -5.45
C VAL A 112 11.73 11.10 -6.57
N SER A 113 11.24 11.58 -7.71
CA SER A 113 10.95 10.74 -8.88
C SER A 113 12.21 10.11 -9.48
N VAL A 114 13.31 10.87 -9.57
CA VAL A 114 14.61 10.35 -10.01
C VAL A 114 15.12 9.30 -9.03
N TYR A 115 15.06 9.58 -7.72
CA TYR A 115 15.47 8.62 -6.70
C TYR A 115 14.71 7.29 -6.83
N LYS A 116 13.38 7.34 -6.93
CA LYS A 116 12.56 6.13 -7.14
C LYS A 116 12.88 5.41 -8.44
N GLY A 117 13.13 6.15 -9.52
CA GLY A 117 13.55 5.57 -10.79
C GLY A 117 14.90 4.85 -10.71
N LEU A 118 15.86 5.42 -9.97
CA LEU A 118 17.15 4.79 -9.70
C LEU A 118 17.06 3.58 -8.78
N ALA A 119 16.10 3.58 -7.85
CA ALA A 119 15.81 2.46 -6.96
C ALA A 119 15.07 1.29 -7.65
N GLY A 120 14.66 1.44 -8.92
CA GLY A 120 13.95 0.40 -9.65
C GLY A 120 12.46 0.27 -9.30
N GLU A 121 11.88 1.28 -8.65
CA GLU A 121 10.47 1.29 -8.30
C GLU A 121 9.58 1.35 -9.55
N THR A 122 8.49 0.60 -9.57
CA THR A 122 7.56 0.56 -10.72
C THR A 122 6.68 1.82 -10.79
N SER A 123 6.48 2.52 -9.67
CA SER A 123 5.61 3.68 -9.59
C SER A 123 6.17 4.82 -8.72
N CYS A 124 5.97 6.06 -9.17
CA CYS A 124 6.30 7.26 -8.37
C CYS A 124 5.39 7.41 -7.14
N GLY A 125 4.13 6.94 -7.22
CA GLY A 125 3.05 7.25 -6.26
C GLY A 125 2.54 8.71 -6.36
N CYS A 126 3.07 9.48 -7.29
CA CYS A 126 2.83 10.92 -7.42
C CYS A 126 1.42 11.26 -7.96
N PHE A 127 0.73 10.29 -8.56
CA PHE A 127 -0.68 10.41 -9.02
C PHE A 127 -1.60 9.42 -8.29
N GLY A 128 -1.26 9.06 -7.06
CA GLY A 128 -2.00 8.09 -6.26
C GLY A 128 -1.94 6.69 -6.89
N ARG A 129 -3.12 6.08 -7.11
CA ARG A 129 -3.27 4.71 -7.65
C ARG A 129 -2.88 4.58 -9.13
N VAL A 130 -2.77 5.68 -9.86
CA VAL A 130 -2.34 5.64 -11.26
C VAL A 130 -0.84 5.36 -11.31
N GLU A 131 -0.49 4.13 -11.68
CA GLU A 131 0.88 3.71 -11.91
C GLU A 131 1.50 4.54 -13.02
N THR A 132 2.43 5.40 -12.62
CA THR A 132 3.20 6.26 -13.53
C THR A 132 4.66 5.96 -13.29
N SER A 133 5.38 5.69 -14.37
CA SER A 133 6.81 5.39 -14.25
C SER A 133 7.51 6.57 -13.57
N PRO A 134 8.44 6.31 -12.63
CA PRO A 134 9.17 7.39 -11.96
C PRO A 134 9.90 8.30 -12.95
N TRP A 135 10.43 7.74 -14.05
CA TRP A 135 11.11 8.50 -15.10
C TRP A 135 10.21 9.50 -15.83
N LEU A 136 8.97 9.12 -16.14
CA LEU A 136 8.01 10.03 -16.77
C LEU A 136 7.69 11.19 -15.83
N THR A 137 7.48 10.89 -14.54
CA THR A 137 7.16 11.92 -13.54
C THR A 137 8.35 12.86 -13.29
N ALA A 138 9.56 12.32 -13.25
CA ALA A 138 10.80 13.10 -13.21
C ALA A 138 10.89 14.05 -14.42
N GLY A 139 10.58 13.57 -15.63
CA GLY A 139 10.57 14.37 -16.85
C GLY A 139 9.57 15.53 -16.79
N ILE A 140 8.34 15.27 -16.33
CA ILE A 140 7.30 16.30 -16.14
C ILE A 140 7.76 17.34 -15.12
N GLY A 141 8.31 16.90 -13.97
CA GLY A 141 8.82 17.78 -12.92
C GLY A 141 9.97 18.67 -13.41
N MET A 142 10.95 18.09 -14.12
CA MET A 142 12.07 18.84 -14.70
C MET A 142 11.61 19.85 -15.75
N LEU A 143 10.66 19.49 -16.61
CA LEU A 143 10.07 20.40 -17.58
C LEU A 143 9.34 21.56 -16.90
N ALA A 144 8.60 21.30 -15.81
CA ALA A 144 7.96 22.33 -15.00
C ALA A 144 8.99 23.29 -14.37
N VAL A 145 10.07 22.75 -13.81
CA VAL A 145 11.18 23.54 -13.22
C VAL A 145 11.84 24.43 -14.27
N ILE A 146 12.18 23.88 -15.45
CA ILE A 146 12.78 24.64 -16.55
C ILE A 146 11.82 25.73 -17.03
N ALA A 147 10.54 25.41 -17.23
CA ALA A 147 9.53 26.36 -17.66
C ALA A 147 9.38 27.52 -16.66
N LEU A 148 9.30 27.23 -15.37
CA LEU A 148 9.25 28.24 -14.31
C LEU A 148 10.54 29.07 -14.27
N TRP A 149 11.71 28.45 -14.40
CA TRP A 149 13.00 29.14 -14.38
C TRP A 149 13.14 30.15 -15.53
N VAL A 150 12.75 29.75 -16.74
CA VAL A 150 12.81 30.59 -17.95
C VAL A 150 11.73 31.69 -17.91
N LEU A 151 10.53 31.40 -17.43
CA LEU A 151 9.38 32.30 -17.43
C LEU A 151 9.18 32.97 -16.06
N ARG A 152 10.18 33.74 -15.62
CA ARG A 152 10.12 34.46 -14.35
C ARG A 152 9.03 35.56 -14.37
N PRO A 153 8.18 35.67 -13.33
CA PRO A 153 7.16 36.70 -13.26
C PRO A 153 7.78 38.11 -13.21
N GLY A 154 7.34 38.99 -14.11
CA GLY A 154 7.79 40.38 -14.19
C GLY A 154 7.31 41.25 -13.03
N GLU A 155 8.08 42.28 -12.66
CA GLU A 155 7.83 43.15 -11.50
C GLU A 155 6.53 43.99 -11.59
N LYS A 156 5.97 44.14 -12.79
CA LYS A 156 4.95 45.16 -13.08
C LYS A 156 3.51 44.65 -13.12
N ALA A 157 3.22 43.43 -12.65
CA ALA A 157 1.85 42.98 -12.47
C ALA A 157 1.18 43.85 -11.40
N ALA A 158 0.42 44.83 -11.82
CA ALA A 158 -0.37 45.72 -10.98
C ALA A 158 -1.84 45.25 -10.94
N ALA A 159 -2.09 44.07 -10.35
CA ALA A 159 -3.44 43.76 -9.90
C ALA A 159 -3.75 44.56 -8.63
N GLY A 160 -5.00 44.97 -8.46
CA GLY A 160 -5.44 45.88 -7.40
C GLY A 160 -4.96 45.45 -6.01
N LYS A 161 -4.38 46.39 -5.25
CA LYS A 161 -3.80 46.15 -3.92
C LYS A 161 -4.76 45.43 -2.97
N LEU A 162 -6.05 45.77 -3.02
CA LEU A 162 -7.06 45.29 -2.08
C LEU A 162 -7.41 43.81 -2.27
N PHE A 163 -7.55 43.36 -3.53
CA PHE A 163 -7.87 41.96 -3.83
C PHE A 163 -6.68 41.04 -3.51
N ARG A 164 -5.45 41.55 -3.67
CA ARG A 164 -4.21 40.81 -3.34
C ARG A 164 -4.04 40.56 -1.85
N THR A 165 -4.39 41.53 -1.01
CA THR A 165 -4.24 41.39 0.44
C THR A 165 -5.28 40.45 1.02
N ALA A 166 -6.55 40.56 0.60
CA ALA A 166 -7.60 39.67 1.08
C ALA A 166 -7.40 38.22 0.63
N ALA A 167 -7.12 38.00 -0.66
CA ALA A 167 -6.86 36.66 -1.17
C ALA A 167 -5.56 36.06 -0.60
N GLY A 168 -4.52 36.88 -0.43
CA GLY A 168 -3.27 36.44 0.18
C GLY A 168 -3.42 36.06 1.66
N LEU A 169 -4.22 36.81 2.42
CA LEU A 169 -4.53 36.47 3.81
C LEU A 169 -5.34 35.17 3.90
N ALA A 170 -6.35 35.00 3.06
CA ALA A 170 -7.17 33.79 3.04
C ALA A 170 -6.35 32.55 2.68
N THR A 171 -5.48 32.64 1.66
CA THR A 171 -4.57 31.55 1.29
C THR A 171 -3.54 31.28 2.39
N ALA A 172 -2.96 32.32 3.00
CA ALA A 172 -2.01 32.14 4.11
C ALA A 172 -2.66 31.46 5.31
N VAL A 173 -3.87 31.87 5.69
CA VAL A 173 -4.64 31.24 6.77
C VAL A 173 -4.91 29.77 6.43
N LEU A 174 -5.37 29.47 5.20
CA LEU A 174 -5.61 28.09 4.77
C LEU A 174 -4.34 27.23 4.84
N CYS A 175 -3.21 27.73 4.31
CA CYS A 175 -1.94 27.02 4.36
C CYS A 175 -1.47 26.79 5.80
N VAL A 176 -1.55 27.80 6.67
CA VAL A 176 -1.16 27.68 8.09
C VAL A 176 -2.07 26.69 8.82
N SER A 177 -3.39 26.73 8.59
CA SER A 177 -4.33 25.78 9.18
C SER A 177 -4.05 24.34 8.75
N LEU A 178 -3.74 24.10 7.47
CA LEU A 178 -3.40 22.78 6.96
C LEU A 178 -2.06 22.27 7.49
N VAL A 179 -1.05 23.15 7.58
CA VAL A 179 0.25 22.80 8.19
C VAL A 179 0.08 22.50 9.67
N ALA A 180 -0.71 23.28 10.41
CA ALA A 180 -0.99 23.02 11.83
C ALA A 180 -1.73 21.70 12.06
N LEU A 181 -2.70 21.37 11.20
CA LEU A 181 -3.38 20.07 11.22
C LEU A 181 -2.41 18.93 10.90
N GLY A 182 -1.52 19.12 9.92
CA GLY A 182 -0.47 18.15 9.58
C GLY A 182 0.53 17.91 10.72
N ILE A 183 1.03 18.99 11.34
CA ILE A 183 1.95 18.92 12.49
C ILE A 183 1.26 18.24 13.68
N ARG A 184 -0.01 18.56 13.96
CA ARG A 184 -0.77 17.90 15.02
C ARG A 184 -0.96 16.41 14.75
N GLY A 185 -1.23 16.03 13.50
CA GLY A 185 -1.28 14.63 13.07
C GLY A 185 0.06 13.92 13.28
N LEU A 186 1.17 14.57 12.89
CA LEU A 186 2.52 14.04 13.09
C LEU A 186 2.86 13.87 14.58
N TRP A 187 2.46 14.82 15.43
CA TRP A 187 2.66 14.74 16.88
C TRP A 187 1.88 13.60 17.53
N ILE A 188 0.61 13.42 17.12
CA ILE A 188 -0.20 12.27 17.57
C ILE A 188 0.46 10.96 17.14
N MET A 189 0.98 10.89 15.91
CA MET A 189 1.70 9.70 15.42
C MET A 189 3.00 9.44 16.15
N ALA A 190 3.80 10.47 16.44
CA ALA A 190 5.01 10.31 17.24
C ALA A 190 4.68 9.80 18.66
N ALA A 191 3.59 10.31 19.26
CA ALA A 191 3.13 9.85 20.55
C ALA A 191 2.61 8.39 20.50
N THR A 192 1.92 7.98 19.44
CA THR A 192 1.45 6.60 19.28
C THR A 192 2.54 5.64 18.84
N ALA A 193 3.51 6.07 18.03
CA ALA A 193 4.64 5.26 17.57
C ALA A 193 5.57 4.90 18.73
N VAL A 194 5.79 5.82 19.68
CA VAL A 194 6.51 5.55 20.93
C VAL A 194 5.76 4.52 21.80
N GLN A 195 4.44 4.39 21.66
CA GLN A 195 3.68 3.30 22.28
C GLN A 195 3.66 2.01 21.45
N GLN A 196 4.09 2.06 20.18
CA GLN A 196 3.97 0.95 19.23
C GLN A 196 5.27 0.17 19.07
N GLU A 197 6.43 0.70 19.45
CA GLU A 197 7.67 -0.12 19.57
C GLU A 197 7.55 -1.18 20.67
N ASP A 198 6.76 -0.94 21.73
CA ASP A 198 6.40 -1.96 22.72
C ASP A 198 5.29 -2.92 22.23
N ALA A 199 4.63 -2.61 21.11
CA ALA A 199 3.53 -3.37 20.51
C ALA A 199 3.83 -3.88 19.08
N GLY A 200 5.09 -3.78 18.63
CA GLY A 200 5.54 -4.06 17.26
C GLY A 200 5.44 -5.52 16.85
N LEU A 201 5.10 -6.38 17.80
CA LEU A 201 4.53 -7.68 17.54
C LEU A 201 3.10 -7.58 18.01
N ALA A 202 2.23 -7.07 17.14
CA ALA A 202 0.81 -7.00 17.38
C ALA A 202 0.32 -8.44 17.57
N THR A 203 0.37 -8.90 18.81
CA THR A 203 -0.51 -9.92 19.31
C THR A 203 -1.88 -9.33 19.02
N VAL A 204 -2.47 -9.75 17.89
CA VAL A 204 -3.89 -9.53 17.65
C VAL A 204 -4.52 -10.23 18.83
N GLY A 205 -4.84 -9.43 19.85
CA GLY A 205 -5.50 -9.88 21.05
C GLY A 205 -6.69 -10.71 20.61
N PRO A 206 -7.00 -11.81 21.31
CA PRO A 206 -8.04 -12.75 20.87
C PRO A 206 -9.25 -11.93 20.46
N ALA A 207 -9.60 -11.98 19.17
CA ALA A 207 -10.80 -11.32 18.69
C ALA A 207 -11.91 -11.79 19.62
N GLY A 208 -12.56 -10.85 20.31
CA GLY A 208 -13.63 -11.21 21.24
C GLY A 208 -14.62 -12.13 20.51
N PRO A 209 -15.25 -13.09 21.21
CA PRO A 209 -16.13 -14.08 20.58
C PRO A 209 -17.25 -13.46 19.72
N GLU A 210 -17.58 -12.18 19.96
CA GLU A 210 -18.54 -11.39 19.19
C GLU A 210 -18.10 -11.07 17.75
N ALA A 211 -16.82 -11.23 17.42
CA ALA A 211 -16.25 -10.94 16.10
C ALA A 211 -15.89 -12.21 15.30
N CYS A 212 -16.37 -13.41 15.70
CA CYS A 212 -16.13 -14.62 14.89
C CYS A 212 -16.75 -14.44 13.51
N PRO A 213 -16.01 -14.71 12.42
CA PRO A 213 -16.63 -14.96 11.13
C PRO A 213 -17.67 -16.04 11.31
N ALA A 214 -18.89 -15.87 10.79
CA ALA A 214 -19.97 -16.86 10.93
C ALA A 214 -19.57 -18.28 10.45
N ASP A 215 -18.51 -18.37 9.65
CA ASP A 215 -18.01 -19.60 9.04
C ASP A 215 -16.71 -20.13 9.69
N CYS A 216 -16.31 -19.62 10.86
CA CYS A 216 -15.10 -20.05 11.55
C CYS A 216 -15.07 -21.59 11.78
N LEU A 217 -16.20 -22.17 12.20
CA LEU A 217 -16.33 -23.60 12.43
C LEU A 217 -16.31 -24.42 11.13
N ARG A 218 -17.03 -23.96 10.11
CA ARG A 218 -17.10 -24.63 8.79
C ARG A 218 -15.73 -24.69 8.13
N PHE A 219 -14.98 -23.59 8.17
CA PHE A 219 -13.62 -23.54 7.66
C PHE A 219 -12.71 -24.56 8.34
N ALA A 220 -12.66 -24.58 9.68
CA ALA A 220 -11.80 -25.50 10.42
C ALA A 220 -12.13 -26.97 10.14
N VAL A 221 -13.42 -27.31 10.04
CA VAL A 221 -13.87 -28.67 9.68
C VAL A 221 -13.47 -29.03 8.25
N ARG A 222 -13.63 -28.12 7.29
CA ARG A 222 -13.23 -28.34 5.89
C ARG A 222 -11.74 -28.59 5.78
N LEU A 223 -10.92 -27.79 6.46
CA LEU A 223 -9.48 -27.98 6.51
C LEU A 223 -9.11 -29.31 7.18
N ALA A 224 -9.76 -29.67 8.29
CA ALA A 224 -9.52 -30.95 8.95
C ALA A 224 -9.89 -32.15 8.08
N ARG A 225 -11.03 -32.08 7.37
CA ARG A 225 -11.47 -33.12 6.44
C ARG A 225 -10.52 -33.24 5.25
N ALA A 226 -10.07 -32.11 4.71
CA ALA A 226 -9.06 -32.08 3.66
C ALA A 226 -7.82 -32.88 4.07
N GLU A 227 -7.27 -32.60 5.26
CA GLU A 227 -6.09 -33.28 5.81
C GLU A 227 -6.31 -34.77 6.07
N LEU A 228 -7.54 -35.19 6.36
CA LEU A 228 -7.92 -36.60 6.47
C LEU A 228 -8.11 -37.28 5.10
N GLY A 229 -7.97 -36.55 3.99
CA GLY A 229 -8.19 -37.04 2.62
C GLY A 229 -9.67 -37.24 2.27
N LEU A 230 -10.57 -36.58 2.99
CA LEU A 230 -12.01 -36.65 2.80
C LEU A 230 -12.49 -35.56 1.83
N GLU A 231 -13.58 -35.83 1.10
CA GLU A 231 -14.21 -34.82 0.24
C GLU A 231 -14.65 -33.59 1.04
N VAL A 232 -14.26 -32.42 0.53
CA VAL A 232 -14.60 -31.09 1.04
C VAL A 232 -15.69 -30.51 0.12
N GLY A 233 -16.92 -30.36 0.61
CA GLY A 233 -17.98 -29.65 -0.15
C GLY A 233 -19.20 -30.47 -0.59
N ALA A 234 -19.48 -31.63 0.01
CA ALA A 234 -20.82 -32.21 -0.10
C ALA A 234 -21.80 -31.33 0.71
N GLU A 235 -22.32 -30.27 0.07
CA GLU A 235 -23.22 -29.25 0.64
C GLU A 235 -24.40 -29.83 1.43
N ASN A 236 -24.83 -31.05 1.09
CA ASN A 236 -25.97 -31.74 1.72
C ASN A 236 -25.61 -32.58 2.95
N THR A 237 -24.33 -32.62 3.34
CA THR A 237 -23.84 -33.41 4.47
C THR A 237 -23.05 -32.61 5.49
N GLU A 238 -23.00 -31.28 5.38
CA GLU A 238 -22.54 -30.49 6.52
C GLU A 238 -23.60 -30.68 7.63
N PRO A 239 -23.29 -31.42 8.72
CA PRO A 239 -24.20 -31.48 9.83
C PRO A 239 -24.48 -30.06 10.29
N GLU A 240 -25.62 -29.81 10.91
CA GLU A 240 -25.90 -28.55 11.56
C GLU A 240 -24.82 -28.34 12.65
N LEU A 241 -23.72 -27.70 12.27
CA LEU A 241 -22.50 -27.48 13.03
C LEU A 241 -22.82 -26.36 14.03
N ALA A 242 -23.66 -26.69 15.00
CA ALA A 242 -24.11 -25.74 16.01
C ALA A 242 -22.99 -25.38 16.99
N ASP A 243 -22.00 -26.26 17.17
CA ASP A 243 -20.87 -26.06 18.08
C ASP A 243 -19.64 -26.92 17.71
N ALA A 244 -18.48 -26.53 18.24
CA ALA A 244 -17.21 -27.25 18.06
C ALA A 244 -17.21 -28.70 18.57
N SER A 245 -18.01 -29.05 19.58
CA SER A 245 -18.04 -30.41 20.12
C SER A 245 -18.66 -31.37 19.11
N LYS A 246 -19.80 -31.00 18.51
CA LYS A 246 -20.46 -31.78 17.45
C LYS A 246 -19.56 -31.90 16.22
N ALA A 247 -18.92 -30.79 15.84
CA ALA A 247 -17.96 -30.76 14.74
C ALA A 247 -16.82 -31.77 14.94
N LEU A 248 -16.23 -31.77 16.14
CA LEU A 248 -15.15 -32.68 16.49
C LEU A 248 -15.60 -34.14 16.55
N THR A 249 -16.79 -34.43 17.08
CA THR A 249 -17.36 -35.78 17.06
C THR A 249 -17.55 -36.29 15.63
N ALA A 250 -18.05 -35.45 14.72
CA ALA A 250 -18.16 -35.79 13.30
C ALA A 250 -16.78 -36.08 12.69
N LEU A 251 -15.79 -35.22 12.94
CA LEU A 251 -14.41 -35.41 12.47
C LEU A 251 -13.77 -36.70 13.00
N LEU A 252 -13.99 -37.06 14.26
CA LEU A 252 -13.48 -38.31 14.84
C LEU A 252 -14.07 -39.54 14.14
N TYR A 253 -15.37 -39.50 13.84
CA TYR A 253 -16.04 -40.56 13.09
C TYR A 253 -15.51 -40.66 11.66
N ASP A 254 -15.39 -39.52 10.97
CA ASP A 254 -14.89 -39.47 9.61
C ASP A 254 -13.42 -39.93 9.51
N ALA A 255 -12.57 -39.52 10.47
CA ALA A 255 -11.17 -39.91 10.53
C ALA A 255 -11.01 -41.43 10.66
N ALA A 256 -11.82 -42.06 11.52
CA ALA A 256 -11.82 -43.50 11.68
C ALA A 256 -12.20 -44.24 10.38
N GLY A 257 -13.15 -43.68 9.61
CA GLY A 257 -13.55 -44.23 8.31
C GLY A 257 -12.48 -44.08 7.22
N ALA A 258 -11.72 -42.97 7.24
CA ALA A 258 -10.66 -42.69 6.27
C ALA A 258 -9.30 -43.32 6.61
N GLY A 259 -9.17 -43.99 7.77
CA GLY A 259 -7.90 -44.49 8.27
C GLY A 259 -6.96 -43.39 8.80
N GLY A 260 -7.46 -42.16 8.95
CA GLY A 260 -6.77 -41.08 9.64
C GLY A 260 -6.89 -41.20 11.15
N LYS A 261 -6.17 -40.33 11.87
CA LYS A 261 -6.22 -40.26 13.34
C LYS A 261 -6.47 -38.83 13.79
N VAL A 262 -7.33 -38.67 14.78
CA VAL A 262 -7.54 -37.40 15.48
C VAL A 262 -7.30 -37.66 16.96
N GLU A 263 -6.16 -37.20 17.46
CA GLU A 263 -5.67 -37.52 18.81
C GLU A 263 -5.66 -36.26 19.70
N PRO A 264 -6.12 -36.36 20.95
CA PRO A 264 -6.05 -35.23 21.87
C PRO A 264 -4.58 -34.94 22.21
N VAL A 265 -4.19 -33.68 22.17
CA VAL A 265 -2.85 -33.22 22.55
C VAL A 265 -2.98 -32.21 23.69
N PRO A 266 -2.23 -32.37 24.80
CA PRO A 266 -2.17 -31.34 25.84
C PRO A 266 -1.65 -30.03 25.24
N LEU A 267 -2.38 -28.94 25.46
CA LEU A 267 -2.02 -27.64 24.92
C LEU A 267 -0.64 -27.22 25.43
N GLU A 268 -0.33 -27.50 26.68
CA GLU A 268 0.94 -27.17 27.34
C GLU A 268 2.11 -27.84 26.62
N ARG A 269 1.98 -29.12 26.27
CA ARG A 269 3.00 -29.85 25.53
C ARG A 269 3.22 -29.26 24.14
N LEU A 270 2.14 -28.89 23.46
CA LEU A 270 2.21 -28.26 22.14
C LEU A 270 2.93 -26.89 22.19
N LEU A 271 2.81 -26.18 23.31
CA LEU A 271 3.43 -24.88 23.50
C LEU A 271 4.89 -24.96 23.99
N GLU A 272 5.30 -26.08 24.59
CA GLU A 272 6.65 -26.34 25.10
C GLU A 272 7.58 -26.97 24.06
N GLU A 273 7.01 -27.72 23.12
CA GLU A 273 7.72 -28.36 22.00
C GLU A 273 7.29 -27.65 20.70
N PRO A 274 7.92 -26.52 20.32
CA PRO A 274 7.57 -25.80 19.10
C PRO A 274 7.57 -26.75 17.92
N MET A 275 6.57 -26.59 17.06
CA MET A 275 6.41 -27.39 15.87
C MET A 275 7.50 -27.04 14.86
N ASP A 276 8.64 -27.72 14.93
CA ASP A 276 9.72 -27.59 13.96
C ASP A 276 9.38 -28.45 12.71
N GLY A 277 9.33 -27.82 11.54
CA GLY A 277 9.06 -28.47 10.25
C GLY A 277 7.57 -28.62 9.89
N ALA A 278 7.28 -29.52 8.95
CA ALA A 278 5.93 -29.81 8.49
C ALA A 278 5.19 -30.64 9.55
N VAL A 279 4.50 -29.97 10.46
CA VAL A 279 3.70 -30.63 11.50
C VAL A 279 2.24 -30.69 11.06
N PRO A 280 1.54 -31.81 11.30
CA PRO A 280 0.13 -31.91 10.99
C PRO A 280 -0.68 -30.84 11.76
N PRO A 281 -1.77 -30.34 11.18
CA PRO A 281 -2.50 -29.23 11.79
C PRO A 281 -3.17 -29.69 13.09
N VAL A 282 -3.27 -28.75 14.02
CA VAL A 282 -3.88 -28.98 15.33
C VAL A 282 -5.11 -28.11 15.47
N LEU A 283 -6.26 -28.73 15.72
CA LEU A 283 -7.50 -28.03 16.04
C LEU A 283 -7.46 -27.56 17.48
N LEU A 284 -7.60 -26.25 17.67
CA LEU A 284 -7.73 -25.61 18.96
C LEU A 284 -9.21 -25.36 19.25
N VAL A 285 -9.72 -25.90 20.36
CA VAL A 285 -11.12 -25.75 20.76
C VAL A 285 -11.24 -24.63 21.79
N HIS A 286 -11.86 -23.52 21.39
CA HIS A 286 -12.12 -22.39 22.26
C HIS A 286 -13.31 -22.68 23.20
N ARG A 287 -13.29 -22.14 24.42
CA ARG A 287 -14.37 -22.33 25.42
C ARG A 287 -15.74 -21.83 24.97
N THR A 288 -15.79 -20.89 24.03
CA THR A 288 -17.05 -20.38 23.44
C THR A 288 -17.59 -21.25 22.30
N GLY A 289 -16.93 -22.36 21.98
CA GLY A 289 -17.38 -23.29 20.94
C GLY A 289 -16.85 -23.02 19.53
N HIS A 290 -15.80 -22.19 19.39
CA HIS A 290 -15.10 -22.00 18.11
C HIS A 290 -13.96 -23.00 17.93
N LEU A 291 -13.59 -23.21 16.67
CA LEU A 291 -12.38 -23.94 16.27
C LEU A 291 -11.41 -22.99 15.58
N GLU A 292 -10.17 -22.99 16.06
CA GLU A 292 -9.02 -22.41 15.36
C GLU A 292 -8.10 -23.54 14.89
N VAL A 293 -7.31 -23.30 13.85
CA VAL A 293 -6.37 -24.30 13.33
C VAL A 293 -4.95 -23.77 13.48
N LEU A 294 -4.15 -24.46 14.27
CA LEU A 294 -2.74 -24.20 14.42
C LEU A 294 -1.98 -25.00 13.35
N VAL A 295 -1.33 -24.28 12.43
CA VAL A 295 -0.69 -24.86 11.23
C VAL A 295 0.83 -24.87 11.29
N GLY A 296 1.43 -24.14 12.23
CA GLY A 296 2.87 -23.98 12.30
C GLY A 296 3.33 -23.16 13.50
N ALA A 297 4.64 -23.09 13.66
CA ALA A 297 5.31 -22.14 14.53
C ALA A 297 6.48 -21.47 13.78
N VAL A 298 6.83 -20.26 14.19
CA VAL A 298 7.95 -19.46 13.68
C VAL A 298 8.76 -19.01 14.89
N ARG A 299 10.08 -19.22 14.85
CA ARG A 299 11.00 -18.62 15.81
C ARG A 299 11.40 -17.24 15.33
N THR A 300 11.52 -16.35 16.29
CA THR A 300 12.02 -14.99 16.12
C THR A 300 12.99 -14.69 17.26
N GLU A 301 13.72 -13.58 17.17
CA GLU A 301 14.59 -13.12 18.27
C GLU A 301 13.82 -12.88 19.58
N VAL A 302 12.53 -12.53 19.50
CA VAL A 302 11.68 -12.21 20.65
C VAL A 302 11.02 -13.46 21.25
N GLY A 303 10.96 -14.57 20.49
CA GLY A 303 10.36 -15.82 20.95
C GLY A 303 9.70 -16.63 19.83
N VAL A 304 8.91 -17.64 20.25
CA VAL A 304 8.15 -18.52 19.35
C VAL A 304 6.74 -17.98 19.16
N TYR A 305 6.33 -17.85 17.91
CA TYR A 305 4.98 -17.48 17.51
C TYR A 305 4.31 -18.61 16.74
N TYR A 306 3.09 -18.93 17.11
CA TYR A 306 2.27 -19.96 16.48
C TYR A 306 1.42 -19.33 15.38
N GLN A 307 1.41 -19.98 14.22
CA GLN A 307 0.57 -19.62 13.08
C GLN A 307 -0.81 -20.25 13.26
N VAL A 308 -1.81 -19.40 13.44
CA VAL A 308 -3.19 -19.81 13.75
C VAL A 308 -4.14 -19.25 12.70
N LEU A 309 -4.95 -20.13 12.12
CA LEU A 309 -6.02 -19.81 11.20
C LEU A 309 -7.36 -19.75 11.95
N HIS A 310 -8.17 -18.74 11.62
CA HIS A 310 -9.47 -18.55 12.23
C HIS A 310 -10.52 -18.17 11.17
N GLY A 311 -11.30 -19.16 10.72
CA GLY A 311 -12.19 -18.96 9.57
C GLY A 311 -11.41 -18.62 8.30
N GLU A 312 -11.99 -17.77 7.46
CA GLU A 312 -11.34 -17.27 6.25
C GLU A 312 -10.37 -16.12 6.51
N ALA A 313 -10.15 -15.74 7.78
CA ALA A 313 -9.14 -14.76 8.11
C ALA A 313 -7.74 -15.30 7.77
N GLY A 314 -6.85 -14.39 7.36
CA GLY A 314 -5.45 -14.73 7.12
C GLY A 314 -4.76 -15.31 8.37
N VAL A 315 -3.60 -15.94 8.17
CA VAL A 315 -2.78 -16.50 9.25
C VAL A 315 -2.45 -15.42 10.29
N ARG A 316 -2.81 -15.69 11.54
CA ARG A 316 -2.47 -14.86 12.70
C ARG A 316 -1.26 -15.46 13.42
N LEU A 317 -0.36 -14.60 13.92
CA LEU A 317 0.70 -15.01 14.82
C LEU A 317 0.23 -14.84 16.28
N ALA A 318 0.36 -15.89 17.08
CA ALA A 318 0.00 -15.90 18.49
C ALA A 318 1.18 -16.40 19.34
N SER A 319 1.52 -15.71 20.43
CA SER A 319 2.51 -16.23 21.37
C SER A 319 1.96 -17.43 22.16
N ALA A 320 2.85 -18.18 22.82
CA ALA A 320 2.41 -19.21 23.76
C ALA A 320 1.51 -18.64 24.88
N GLN A 321 1.78 -17.41 25.32
CA GLN A 321 0.99 -16.73 26.33
C GLN A 321 -0.41 -16.38 25.81
N ASP A 322 -0.52 -15.91 24.56
CA ASP A 322 -1.83 -15.64 23.92
C ASP A 322 -2.67 -16.90 23.83
N LEU A 323 -2.06 -18.05 23.49
CA LEU A 323 -2.76 -19.33 23.43
C LEU A 323 -3.17 -19.86 24.82
N ARG A 324 -2.37 -19.62 25.87
CA ARG A 324 -2.73 -19.99 27.24
C ARG A 324 -3.89 -19.16 27.79
N HIS A 325 -3.89 -17.86 27.53
CA HIS A 325 -4.91 -16.94 28.04
C HIS A 325 -6.12 -16.78 27.11
N GLY A 326 -5.97 -17.14 25.84
CA GLY A 326 -6.99 -17.01 24.82
C GLY A 326 -8.13 -18.01 24.93
N GLY A 327 -8.38 -18.61 26.10
CA GLY A 327 -9.59 -19.41 26.33
C GLY A 327 -9.65 -20.76 25.62
N PHE A 328 -8.56 -21.27 25.06
CA PHE A 328 -8.53 -22.63 24.51
C PHE A 328 -8.59 -23.67 25.63
N SER A 329 -9.41 -24.70 25.43
CA SER A 329 -9.67 -25.74 26.44
C SER A 329 -9.12 -27.10 26.05
N LYS A 330 -9.03 -27.38 24.75
CA LYS A 330 -8.59 -28.67 24.20
C LYS A 330 -7.84 -28.42 22.90
N ALA A 331 -6.89 -29.29 22.59
CA ALA A 331 -6.22 -29.33 21.29
C ALA A 331 -6.28 -30.76 20.72
N TRP A 332 -6.45 -30.88 19.41
CA TRP A 332 -6.58 -32.17 18.73
C TRP A 332 -5.72 -32.18 17.47
N ARG A 333 -4.74 -33.08 17.44
CA ARG A 333 -3.86 -33.26 16.28
C ARG A 333 -4.56 -34.13 15.25
N ILE A 334 -4.59 -33.66 14.02
CA ILE A 334 -5.12 -34.41 12.88
C ILE A 334 -3.94 -35.04 12.15
N ALA A 335 -3.98 -36.34 11.92
CA ALA A 335 -3.00 -37.03 11.10
C ALA A 335 -3.75 -37.77 9.98
N GLY A 336 -3.56 -37.30 8.74
CA GLY A 336 -4.11 -37.94 7.56
C GLY A 336 -3.52 -39.33 7.29
N ALA A 337 -4.25 -40.13 6.51
CA ALA A 337 -3.76 -41.42 6.01
C ALA A 337 -2.79 -41.29 4.83
N GLY A 338 -2.40 -40.07 4.45
CA GLY A 338 -1.50 -39.80 3.31
C GLY A 338 -2.15 -39.96 1.93
N VAL A 339 -3.48 -40.01 1.85
CA VAL A 339 -4.24 -40.26 0.60
C VAL A 339 -4.39 -38.98 -0.27
N GLY A 340 -3.86 -37.84 0.21
CA GLY A 340 -4.01 -36.54 -0.41
C GLY A 340 -5.41 -35.95 -0.25
N VAL A 341 -5.52 -34.63 -0.40
CA VAL A 341 -6.74 -33.82 -0.33
C VAL A 341 -7.50 -33.90 -1.65
N PRO A 342 -8.71 -34.49 -1.70
CA PRO A 342 -9.53 -34.47 -2.90
C PRO A 342 -10.15 -33.07 -3.11
N VAL A 343 -10.01 -32.55 -4.33
CA VAL A 343 -10.54 -31.28 -4.81
C VAL A 343 -11.33 -31.52 -6.09
N ARG A 344 -12.60 -31.11 -6.09
CA ARG A 344 -13.46 -31.25 -7.27
C ARG A 344 -13.22 -30.08 -8.23
N VAL A 345 -12.87 -30.38 -9.48
CA VAL A 345 -12.66 -29.41 -10.55
C VAL A 345 -13.71 -29.67 -11.63
N GLY A 346 -14.80 -28.89 -11.63
CA GLY A 346 -15.95 -29.14 -12.51
C GLY A 346 -16.60 -30.50 -12.25
N GLN A 347 -16.50 -31.43 -13.21
CA GLN A 347 -17.05 -32.79 -13.12
C GLN A 347 -15.99 -33.88 -12.86
N THR A 348 -14.77 -33.51 -12.50
CA THR A 348 -13.68 -34.44 -12.19
C THR A 348 -13.07 -34.14 -10.83
N GLU A 349 -12.29 -35.09 -10.30
CA GLU A 349 -11.61 -34.98 -9.01
C GLU A 349 -10.09 -34.96 -9.23
N VAL A 350 -9.42 -34.12 -8.45
CA VAL A 350 -7.97 -34.02 -8.38
C VAL A 350 -7.56 -34.22 -6.92
N ARG A 351 -6.44 -34.88 -6.67
CA ARG A 351 -5.86 -35.07 -5.34
C ARG A 351 -4.59 -34.26 -5.19
N LEU A 352 -4.54 -33.45 -4.16
CA LEU A 352 -3.36 -32.69 -3.76
C LEU A 352 -2.64 -33.46 -2.64
N ASP A 353 -1.32 -33.60 -2.68
CA ASP A 353 -0.59 -34.20 -1.55
C ASP A 353 -0.76 -33.38 -0.25
N LYS A 354 -0.82 -32.06 -0.37
CA LYS A 354 -1.07 -31.09 0.71
C LYS A 354 -1.71 -29.82 0.14
N ILE A 355 -2.34 -29.02 1.00
CA ILE A 355 -2.97 -27.73 0.62
C ILE A 355 -2.30 -26.51 1.27
N TYR A 356 -1.34 -26.75 2.16
CA TYR A 356 -0.55 -25.72 2.78
C TYR A 356 0.89 -26.20 2.98
N HIS A 357 1.81 -25.25 3.07
CA HIS A 357 3.19 -25.51 3.46
C HIS A 357 3.69 -24.34 4.30
N ASN A 358 4.36 -24.65 5.42
CA ASN A 358 5.05 -23.65 6.22
C ASN A 358 6.55 -23.79 5.95
N PHE A 359 7.14 -22.77 5.32
CA PHE A 359 8.59 -22.71 5.08
C PHE A 359 9.40 -22.50 6.37
N GLY A 360 8.73 -22.19 7.49
CA GLY A 360 9.39 -21.88 8.75
C GLY A 360 10.12 -20.54 8.69
N GLU A 361 11.28 -20.48 9.33
CA GLU A 361 12.15 -19.31 9.32
C GLU A 361 13.07 -19.37 8.08
N LEU A 362 12.99 -18.33 7.24
CA LEU A 362 13.87 -18.14 6.09
C LEU A 362 14.81 -16.98 6.38
N ALA A 363 16.12 -17.20 6.25
CA ALA A 363 17.09 -16.12 6.33
C ALA A 363 16.93 -15.15 5.14
N ALA A 364 17.44 -13.93 5.28
CA ALA A 364 17.49 -12.99 4.17
C ALA A 364 18.25 -13.64 2.98
N GLU A 365 17.68 -13.53 1.78
CA GLU A 365 18.20 -14.14 0.55
C GLU A 365 18.17 -15.69 0.50
N GLN A 366 17.62 -16.36 1.52
CA GLN A 366 17.42 -17.80 1.46
C GLN A 366 16.26 -18.15 0.53
N GLU A 367 16.56 -18.88 -0.53
CA GLU A 367 15.55 -19.50 -1.36
C GLU A 367 15.07 -20.80 -0.71
N ALA A 368 13.75 -21.01 -0.71
CA ALA A 368 13.15 -22.25 -0.26
C ALA A 368 12.13 -22.72 -1.29
N GLU A 369 12.11 -24.03 -1.53
CA GLU A 369 11.26 -24.66 -2.52
C GLU A 369 10.32 -25.65 -1.84
N CYS A 370 9.07 -25.68 -2.30
CA CYS A 370 8.10 -26.68 -1.91
C CYS A 370 7.33 -27.13 -3.15
N VAL A 371 7.34 -28.44 -3.40
CA VAL A 371 6.57 -29.06 -4.48
C VAL A 371 5.23 -29.54 -3.94
N PHE A 372 4.16 -29.20 -4.64
CA PHE A 372 2.82 -29.74 -4.43
C PHE A 372 2.52 -30.74 -5.55
N SER A 373 2.14 -31.95 -5.19
CA SER A 373 1.81 -33.00 -6.15
C SER A 373 0.32 -32.98 -6.42
N VAL A 374 -0.03 -32.91 -7.71
CA VAL A 374 -1.42 -32.84 -8.17
C VAL A 374 -1.71 -34.07 -9.03
N ALA A 375 -2.55 -34.97 -8.53
CA ALA A 375 -2.91 -36.20 -9.21
C ALA A 375 -4.38 -36.15 -9.67
N ASN A 376 -4.63 -36.29 -10.97
CA ASN A 376 -6.00 -36.43 -11.47
C ASN A 376 -6.55 -37.83 -11.10
N SER A 377 -7.48 -37.89 -10.15
CA SER A 377 -8.14 -39.13 -9.73
C SER A 377 -9.45 -39.41 -10.50
N GLY A 378 -9.92 -38.46 -11.30
CA GLY A 378 -11.15 -38.62 -12.08
C GLY A 378 -10.94 -39.20 -13.48
N THR A 379 -12.05 -39.41 -14.19
CA THR A 379 -12.07 -40.04 -15.53
C THR A 379 -11.94 -39.05 -16.68
N ARG A 380 -11.91 -37.74 -16.39
CA ARG A 380 -11.85 -36.69 -17.41
C ARG A 380 -10.53 -35.95 -17.34
N PRO A 381 -9.99 -35.48 -18.48
CA PRO A 381 -8.77 -34.67 -18.48
C PRO A 381 -9.01 -33.36 -17.73
N VAL A 382 -8.03 -32.96 -16.93
CA VAL A 382 -7.97 -31.67 -16.25
C VAL A 382 -6.96 -30.82 -16.99
N VAL A 383 -7.35 -29.60 -17.36
CA VAL A 383 -6.44 -28.58 -17.86
C VAL A 383 -6.21 -27.60 -16.72
N MET A 384 -4.95 -27.42 -16.33
CA MET A 384 -4.55 -26.46 -15.30
C MET A 384 -3.89 -25.27 -15.99
N ASP A 385 -4.34 -24.07 -15.66
CA ASP A 385 -3.66 -22.84 -16.08
C ASP A 385 -2.36 -22.66 -15.29
N ALA A 386 -1.54 -21.70 -15.73
CA ALA A 386 -0.33 -21.34 -14.99
C ALA A 386 -0.69 -20.89 -13.56
N PRO A 387 0.02 -21.36 -12.53
CA PRO A 387 -0.27 -20.98 -11.16
C PRO A 387 0.01 -19.48 -10.96
N THR A 388 -0.85 -18.82 -10.18
CA THR A 388 -0.74 -17.40 -9.86
C THR A 388 -0.43 -17.20 -8.38
N SER A 389 0.50 -16.31 -8.05
CA SER A 389 0.75 -15.85 -6.69
C SER A 389 0.06 -14.51 -6.43
N SER A 390 -0.35 -14.27 -5.18
CA SER A 390 -0.94 -12.99 -4.76
C SER A 390 0.13 -11.92 -4.47
N CYS A 391 1.39 -12.32 -4.29
CA CYS A 391 2.51 -11.43 -4.04
C CYS A 391 3.72 -11.82 -4.93
N GLY A 392 4.57 -10.86 -5.25
CA GLY A 392 5.81 -11.09 -6.02
C GLY A 392 6.90 -11.84 -5.26
N CYS A 393 6.69 -12.15 -3.98
CA CYS A 393 7.67 -12.86 -3.13
C CYS A 393 7.63 -14.39 -3.33
N VAL A 394 6.60 -14.91 -4.01
CA VAL A 394 6.44 -16.34 -4.30
C VAL A 394 6.34 -16.52 -5.79
N VAL A 395 7.24 -17.34 -6.35
CA VAL A 395 7.18 -17.79 -7.74
C VAL A 395 6.60 -19.19 -7.74
N ALA A 396 5.39 -19.34 -8.29
CA ALA A 396 4.81 -20.65 -8.55
C ALA A 396 5.06 -21.02 -10.01
N SER A 397 5.56 -22.23 -10.25
CA SER A 397 5.76 -22.76 -11.60
C SER A 397 5.40 -24.25 -11.62
N PRO A 398 4.95 -24.78 -12.76
CA PRO A 398 4.82 -26.22 -12.94
C PRO A 398 6.19 -26.87 -12.74
N ALA A 399 6.26 -27.93 -11.93
CA ALA A 399 7.45 -28.75 -11.87
C ALA A 399 7.65 -29.44 -13.24
N GLU A 400 8.88 -29.42 -13.75
CA GLU A 400 9.25 -30.06 -15.03
C GLU A 400 9.23 -31.59 -14.97
#